data_AF-A0A2H5YZQ0-F1
#
_entry.id   AF-A0A2H5YZQ0-F1
#
_cell.length_a   1.000
_cell.length_b   1.000
_cell.length_c   1.000
_cell.angle_alpha   90.00
_cell.angle_beta   90.00
_cell.angle_gamma   90.00
#
_symmetry.space_group_name_H-M   'P 1'
#
loop_
_entity.id
_entity.type
_entity.pdbx_description
1 polymer ?
#
loop_
_entity_poly.entity_id
_entity_poly.type
_entity_poly.pdbx_seq_one_letter_code
_entity_poly.pdbx_strand_id
1 'polypeptide(L)'
;MLVLGPVSSLFDFLTFGVLLFLFRASETFFHTGWFVESLVTQCLVVFVIRTARAPWRWLPSRSFALNVLAVVAVGLVLPYSPLAPLLGFVPLPPSYLIFLAGAVTTYLALVEVTKRWLYRRGQAQHQRETVR
;
A
#
# COMPACT_ATOMS: atom_id res chain seq x y z
N MET A 1 -8.11 -12.45 6.50
CA MET A 1 -7.66 -11.37 7.42
C MET A 1 -6.44 -11.76 8.25
N LEU A 2 -6.33 -13.00 8.73
CA LEU A 2 -5.21 -13.48 9.57
C LEU A 2 -3.79 -13.36 8.99
N VAL A 3 -3.59 -13.26 7.67
CA VAL A 3 -2.23 -13.28 7.07
C VAL A 3 -1.86 -11.96 6.38
N LEU A 4 -2.80 -11.29 5.73
CA LEU A 4 -2.54 -9.97 5.11
C LEU A 4 -2.44 -8.85 6.16
N GLY A 5 -3.18 -8.96 7.27
CA GLY A 5 -3.11 -7.99 8.37
C GLY A 5 -1.70 -7.87 8.96
N PRO A 6 -1.06 -8.98 9.39
CA PRO A 6 0.31 -8.94 9.90
C PRO A 6 1.34 -8.39 8.91
N VAL A 7 1.17 -8.65 7.62
CA VAL A 7 2.05 -8.08 6.57
C VAL A 7 1.92 -6.56 6.52
N SER A 8 0.68 -6.05 6.55
CA SER A 8 0.43 -4.60 6.60
C SER A 8 1.03 -3.99 7.87
N SER A 9 0.77 -4.57 9.05
CA SER A 9 1.28 -4.03 10.32
C SER A 9 2.81 -4.02 10.38
N LEU A 10 3.47 -5.07 9.86
CA LEU A 10 4.94 -5.07 9.76
C LEU A 10 5.43 -3.92 8.88
N PHE A 11 4.73 -3.66 7.78
CA PHE A 11 5.06 -2.54 6.88
C PHE A 11 4.85 -1.19 7.56
N ASP A 12 3.77 -1.03 8.33
CA ASP A 12 3.50 0.18 9.12
C ASP A 12 4.63 0.44 10.13
N PHE A 13 5.08 -0.60 10.86
CA PHE A 13 6.22 -0.48 11.78
C PHE A 13 7.52 -0.10 11.06
N LEU A 14 7.77 -0.65 9.88
CA LEU A 14 8.93 -0.29 9.07
C LEU A 14 8.86 1.17 8.61
N THR A 15 7.70 1.62 8.12
CA THR A 15 7.45 3.01 7.74
C THR A 15 7.68 3.94 8.92
N PHE A 16 7.18 3.59 10.11
CA PHE A 16 7.43 4.35 11.35
C PHE A 16 8.91 4.41 11.69
N GLY A 17 9.61 3.27 11.61
CA GLY A 17 11.05 3.22 11.84
C GLY A 17 11.83 4.11 10.87
N VAL A 18 11.46 4.11 9.59
CA VAL A 18 12.08 4.96 8.58
C VAL A 18 11.81 6.44 8.86
N LEU A 19 10.57 6.81 9.16
CA LEU A 19 10.21 8.18 9.50
C LEU A 19 10.96 8.69 10.75
N LEU A 20 11.06 7.87 11.80
CA LEU A 20 11.70 8.25 13.06
C LEU A 20 13.23 8.24 12.98
N PHE A 21 13.84 7.20 12.42
CA PHE A 21 15.29 7.00 12.49
C PHE A 21 16.04 7.54 11.25
N LEU A 22 15.49 7.35 10.05
CA LEU A 22 16.16 7.80 8.82
C LEU A 22 15.86 9.27 8.52
N PHE A 23 14.58 9.64 8.54
CA PHE A 23 14.16 11.00 8.23
C PHE A 23 14.17 11.94 9.44
N ARG A 24 14.24 11.40 10.67
CA ARG A 24 14.13 12.17 11.92
C ARG A 24 12.95 13.14 11.86
N ALA A 25 11.81 12.62 11.39
CA ALA A 25 10.65 13.43 11.08
C ALA A 25 10.14 14.17 12.33
N SER A 26 9.81 15.45 12.17
CA SER A 26 8.99 16.17 13.15
C SER A 26 7.61 15.52 13.25
N GLU A 27 6.83 15.84 14.28
CA GLU A 27 5.45 15.35 14.46
C GLU A 27 4.60 15.57 13.19
N THR A 28 4.60 16.79 12.65
CA THR A 28 3.84 17.14 11.44
C THR A 28 4.34 16.42 10.19
N PHE A 29 5.66 16.24 10.03
CA PHE A 29 6.21 15.47 8.92
C PHE A 29 5.85 13.98 9.06
N PHE A 30 5.93 13.42 10.27
CA PHE A 30 5.52 12.05 10.53
C PHE A 30 4.04 11.83 10.16
N HIS A 31 3.16 12.71 10.62
CA HIS A 31 1.72 12.61 10.35
C HIS A 31 1.43 12.70 8.85
N THR A 32 2.07 13.65 8.15
CA THR A 32 1.88 13.82 6.71
C THR A 32 2.43 12.65 5.91
N GLY A 33 3.65 12.21 6.24
CA GLY A 33 4.31 11.10 5.57
C GLY A 33 3.52 9.82 5.75
N TRP A 34 3.15 9.49 6.98
CA TRP A 34 2.35 8.32 7.30
C TRP A 34 0.98 8.35 6.61
N PHE A 35 0.28 9.48 6.62
CA PHE A 35 -0.99 9.63 5.90
C PHE A 35 -0.85 9.30 4.40
N VAL A 36 0.14 9.91 3.73
CA VAL A 36 0.37 9.70 2.30
C VAL A 36 0.75 8.25 2.03
N GLU A 37 1.63 7.67 2.83
CA GLU A 37 2.06 6.28 2.67
C GLU A 37 0.88 5.31 2.81
N SER A 38 0.11 5.43 3.88
CA SER A 38 -1.03 4.54 4.15
C SER A 38 -2.14 4.69 3.11
N LEU A 39 -2.43 5.91 2.65
CA LEU A 39 -3.42 6.13 1.59
C LEU A 39 -3.00 5.47 0.27
N VAL A 40 -1.74 5.64 -0.12
CA VAL A 40 -1.22 5.09 -1.39
C VAL A 40 -1.19 3.57 -1.34
N THR A 41 -0.68 2.97 -0.27
CA THR A 41 -0.62 1.50 -0.14
C THR A 41 -2.02 0.89 -0.11
N GLN A 42 -2.96 1.47 0.63
CA GLN A 42 -4.34 0.98 0.72
C GLN A 42 -5.10 1.12 -0.60
N CYS A 43 -4.89 2.19 -1.35
CA CYS A 43 -5.53 2.37 -2.66
C CYS A 43 -4.97 1.36 -3.67
N LEU A 44 -3.65 1.24 -3.76
CA LEU A 44 -3.01 0.43 -4.79
C LEU A 44 -3.12 -1.08 -4.51
N VAL A 45 -3.18 -1.49 -3.24
CA VAL A 45 -3.31 -2.92 -2.90
C VAL A 45 -4.62 -3.51 -3.42
N VAL A 46 -5.67 -2.70 -3.59
CA VAL A 46 -6.95 -3.16 -4.16
C VAL A 46 -6.76 -3.78 -5.54
N PHE A 47 -5.86 -3.25 -6.38
CA PHE A 47 -5.55 -3.86 -7.68
C PHE A 47 -4.95 -5.26 -7.55
N VAL A 48 -4.18 -5.51 -6.49
CA VAL A 48 -3.51 -6.79 -6.23
C VAL A 48 -4.49 -7.83 -5.66
N ILE A 49 -5.32 -7.45 -4.68
CA ILE A 49 -6.23 -8.37 -3.99
C ILE A 49 -7.53 -8.63 -4.76
N ARG A 50 -7.91 -7.74 -5.71
CA ARG A 50 -9.11 -7.86 -6.54
C ARG A 50 -9.29 -9.21 -7.22
N THR A 51 -8.19 -9.87 -7.59
CA THR A 51 -8.24 -11.14 -8.31
C THR A 51 -7.39 -12.20 -7.64
N ALA A 52 -7.91 -13.44 -7.61
CA ALA A 52 -7.18 -14.63 -7.14
C ALA A 52 -5.93 -14.93 -7.99
N ARG A 53 -5.96 -14.56 -9.27
CA ARG A 53 -4.88 -14.77 -10.25
C ARG A 53 -3.92 -13.56 -10.25
N ALA A 54 -2.91 -13.60 -11.12
CA ALA A 54 -1.97 -12.51 -11.27
C ALA A 54 -2.69 -11.22 -11.74
N PRO A 55 -2.47 -10.07 -11.08
CA PRO A 55 -3.24 -8.84 -11.30
C PRO A 55 -3.07 -8.27 -12.72
N TRP A 56 -1.90 -8.46 -13.33
CA TRP A 56 -1.61 -8.03 -14.72
C TRP A 56 -2.40 -8.79 -15.79
N ARG A 57 -2.95 -9.98 -15.46
CA ARG A 57 -3.68 -10.80 -16.43
C ARG A 57 -5.12 -10.34 -16.62
N TRP A 58 -5.65 -9.61 -15.65
CA TRP A 58 -7.01 -9.09 -15.67
C TRP A 58 -6.94 -7.61 -15.31
N LEU A 59 -6.95 -6.75 -16.33
CA LEU A 59 -7.04 -5.32 -16.09
C LEU A 59 -8.42 -4.97 -15.51
N PRO A 60 -8.49 -4.05 -14.53
CA PRO A 60 -9.75 -3.51 -14.03
C PRO A 60 -10.48 -2.71 -15.11
N SER A 61 -11.76 -2.41 -14.86
CA SER A 61 -12.48 -1.45 -15.71
C SER A 61 -11.79 -0.08 -15.64
N ARG A 62 -11.84 0.66 -16.76
CA ARG A 62 -11.22 1.99 -16.84
C ARG A 62 -11.72 2.93 -15.75
N SER A 63 -13.03 2.94 -15.49
CA SER A 63 -13.64 3.78 -14.47
C SER A 63 -13.14 3.45 -13.05
N PHE A 64 -12.96 2.16 -12.74
CA PHE A 64 -12.40 1.75 -11.44
C PHE A 64 -10.96 2.23 -11.29
N ALA A 65 -10.13 1.99 -12.32
CA ALA A 65 -8.72 2.40 -12.29
C ALA A 65 -8.57 3.91 -12.14
N LEU A 66 -9.35 4.69 -12.91
CA LEU A 66 -9.32 6.14 -12.85
C LEU A 66 -9.71 6.67 -11.47
N ASN A 67 -10.74 6.12 -10.84
CA ASN A 67 -11.15 6.55 -9.50
C ASN A 67 -10.05 6.29 -8.46
N VAL A 68 -9.46 5.09 -8.44
CA VAL A 68 -8.39 4.78 -7.48
C VAL A 68 -7.16 5.65 -7.73
N LEU A 69 -6.76 5.83 -8.99
CA LEU A 69 -5.62 6.69 -9.33
C LEU A 69 -5.89 8.17 -9.03
N ALA A 70 -7.13 8.63 -9.17
CA ALA A 70 -7.52 9.98 -8.78
C ALA A 70 -7.37 10.18 -7.27
N VAL A 71 -7.80 9.22 -6.45
CA VAL A 71 -7.61 9.28 -4.98
C VAL A 71 -6.13 9.30 -4.61
N VAL A 72 -5.31 8.45 -5.24
CA VAL A 72 -3.85 8.43 -5.05
C VAL A 72 -3.23 9.78 -5.43
N ALA A 73 -3.62 10.33 -6.57
CA ALA A 73 -3.13 11.63 -7.04
C ALA A 73 -3.50 12.75 -6.06
N VAL A 74 -4.75 12.77 -5.57
CA VAL A 74 -5.20 13.72 -4.55
C VAL A 74 -4.35 13.56 -3.28
N GLY A 75 -4.17 12.34 -2.77
CA GLY A 75 -3.36 12.09 -1.57
C GLY A 75 -1.91 12.56 -1.70
N LEU A 76 -1.31 12.44 -2.89
CA LEU A 76 0.06 12.90 -3.16
C LEU A 76 0.16 14.42 -3.33
N VAL A 77 -0.85 15.07 -3.90
CA VAL A 77 -0.85 16.52 -4.16
C VAL A 77 -1.31 17.31 -2.93
N LEU A 78 -2.15 16.73 -2.07
CA LEU A 78 -2.76 17.40 -0.93
C LEU A 78 -1.75 18.09 0.02
N PRO A 79 -0.59 17.49 0.37
CA PRO A 79 0.43 18.15 1.21
C PRO A 79 1.08 19.39 0.59
N TYR A 80 0.97 19.57 -0.73
CA TYR A 80 1.51 20.71 -1.47
C TYR A 80 0.44 21.73 -1.85
N SER A 81 -0.83 21.45 -1.51
CA SER A 81 -1.95 22.29 -1.84
C SER A 81 -2.14 23.43 -0.82
N PRO A 82 -2.89 24.50 -1.17
CA PRO A 82 -3.26 25.55 -0.22
C PRO A 82 -4.08 25.04 0.99
N LEU A 83 -4.63 23.83 0.93
CA LEU A 83 -5.37 23.21 2.03
C LEU A 83 -4.46 22.50 3.03
N ALA A 84 -3.17 22.29 2.71
CA ALA A 84 -2.24 21.59 3.58
C ALA A 84 -2.16 22.17 5.00
N PRO A 85 -2.07 23.50 5.21
CA PRO A 85 -2.01 24.07 6.55
C PRO A 85 -3.27 23.82 7.38
N LEU A 86 -4.45 23.76 6.75
CA LEU A 86 -5.72 23.48 7.43
C LEU A 86 -5.80 22.05 7.97
N LEU A 87 -5.07 21.13 7.34
CA LEU A 87 -4.99 19.71 7.70
C LEU A 87 -3.78 19.40 8.60
N GLY A 88 -2.93 20.40 8.89
CA GLY A 88 -1.67 20.19 9.60
C GLY A 88 -0.61 19.47 8.77
N PHE A 89 -0.74 19.48 7.44
CA PHE A 89 0.22 18.85 6.53
C PHE A 89 1.39 19.76 6.19
N VAL A 90 2.55 19.14 5.99
CA VAL A 90 3.78 19.79 5.52
C VAL A 90 4.23 19.19 4.20
N PRO A 91 4.82 19.99 3.29
CA PRO A 91 5.39 19.47 2.05
C PRO A 91 6.43 18.38 2.34
N LEU A 92 6.30 17.24 1.68
CA LEU A 92 7.22 16.11 1.86
C LEU A 92 8.48 16.34 1.01
N PRO A 93 9.68 16.04 1.54
CA PRO A 93 10.89 16.18 0.74
C PRO A 93 10.91 15.14 -0.40
N PRO A 94 11.54 15.43 -1.55
CA PRO A 94 11.63 14.48 -2.67
C PRO A 94 12.25 13.13 -2.29
N SER A 95 13.19 13.12 -1.34
CA SER A 95 13.77 11.89 -0.79
C SER A 95 12.73 10.97 -0.14
N TYR A 96 11.71 11.55 0.50
CA TYR A 96 10.58 10.79 1.04
C TYR A 96 9.72 10.18 -0.07
N LEU A 97 9.49 10.89 -1.17
CA LEU A 97 8.73 10.36 -2.31
C LEU A 97 9.45 9.19 -2.99
N ILE A 98 10.78 9.24 -3.08
CA ILE A 98 11.60 8.12 -3.57
C ILE A 98 11.46 6.91 -2.64
N PHE A 99 11.58 7.13 -1.33
CA PHE A 99 11.34 6.09 -0.33
C PHE A 99 9.92 5.50 -0.47
N LEU A 100 8.90 6.34 -0.56
CA LEU A 100 7.50 5.94 -0.72
C LEU A 100 7.31 5.06 -1.95
N ALA A 101 7.87 5.43 -3.11
CA ALA A 101 7.78 4.64 -4.32
C ALA A 101 8.41 3.25 -4.15
N GLY A 102 9.58 3.18 -3.52
CA GLY A 102 10.23 1.92 -3.16
C GLY A 102 9.38 1.08 -2.21
N ALA A 103 8.89 1.71 -1.14
CA ALA A 103 8.09 1.07 -0.10
C ALA A 103 6.80 0.47 -0.69
N VAL A 104 6.03 1.26 -1.44
CA VAL A 104 4.81 0.82 -2.12
C VAL A 104 5.11 -0.36 -3.07
N THR A 105 6.17 -0.28 -3.85
CA THR A 105 6.53 -1.35 -4.79
C THR A 105 6.84 -2.65 -4.05
N THR A 106 7.66 -2.58 -3.00
CA THR A 106 8.01 -3.74 -2.16
C THR A 106 6.78 -4.31 -1.46
N TYR A 107 5.91 -3.46 -0.92
CA TYR A 107 4.67 -3.87 -0.27
C TYR A 107 3.74 -4.62 -1.24
N LEU A 108 3.45 -4.04 -2.41
CA LEU A 108 2.58 -4.68 -3.40
C LEU A 108 3.15 -6.01 -3.89
N ALA A 109 4.48 -6.11 -4.06
CA ALA A 109 5.15 -7.36 -4.39
C ALA A 109 4.98 -8.41 -3.29
N LEU A 110 5.17 -8.02 -2.02
CA LEU A 110 5.01 -8.91 -0.87
C LEU A 110 3.57 -9.40 -0.72
N VAL A 111 2.58 -8.52 -0.92
CA VAL A 111 1.16 -8.90 -0.91
C VAL A 111 0.86 -9.89 -2.04
N GLU A 112 1.36 -9.66 -3.25
CA GLU A 112 1.16 -10.57 -4.38
C GLU A 112 1.78 -11.96 -4.11
N VAL A 113 2.99 -12.01 -3.55
CA VAL A 113 3.67 -13.27 -3.16
C VAL A 113 2.87 -14.00 -2.09
N THR A 114 2.47 -13.29 -1.03
CA THR A 114 1.68 -13.84 0.08
C THR A 114 0.35 -14.39 -0.41
N LYS A 115 -0.34 -13.64 -1.27
CA LYS A 115 -1.58 -14.05 -1.92
C LYS A 115 -1.39 -15.35 -2.71
N ARG A 116 -0.39 -15.41 -3.61
CA ARG A 116 -0.12 -16.61 -4.42
C ARG A 116 0.19 -17.83 -3.56
N TRP A 117 0.95 -17.65 -2.49
CA TRP A 117 1.27 -18.72 -1.55
C TRP A 117 0.01 -19.27 -0.84
N LEU A 118 -0.89 -18.40 -0.39
CA LEU A 118 -2.15 -18.80 0.22
C LEU A 118 -3.05 -19.58 -0.76
N TYR A 119 -3.20 -19.10 -1.99
CA TYR A 119 -4.01 -19.79 -3.00
C TYR A 119 -3.45 -21.18 -3.35
N ARG A 120 -2.13 -21.32 -3.47
CA ARG A 120 -1.49 -22.63 -3.72
C ARG A 120 -1.74 -23.62 -2.57
N ARG A 121 -1.68 -23.15 -1.32
CA ARG A 121 -1.96 -23.99 -0.15
C ARG A 121 -3.43 -24.43 -0.08
N GLY A 122 -4.37 -23.53 -0.35
CA GLY A 122 -5.79 -23.85 -0.36
C GLY A 122 -6.17 -24.90 -1.40
N GLN A 123 -5.59 -24.84 -2.61
CA GLN A 123 -5.85 -25.84 -3.66
C GLN A 123 -5.28 -27.22 -3.30
N ALA A 124 -4.09 -27.28 -2.70
CA ALA A 124 -3.49 -28.55 -2.27
C ALA A 124 -4.29 -29.26 -1.17
N GLN A 125 -5.02 -28.50 -0.36
CA GLN A 125 -5.85 -29.04 0.73
C GLN A 125 -7.19 -29.58 0.19
N HIS A 126 -7.84 -28.86 -0.72
CA HIS A 126 -9.09 -29.29 -1.36
C HIS A 126 -8.92 -30.56 -2.23
N GLN A 127 -7.74 -30.74 -2.82
CA GLN A 127 -7.42 -31.93 -3.61
C GLN A 127 -7.12 -33.18 -2.76
N ARG A 128 -6.80 -33.01 -1.46
CA ARG A 128 -6.62 -34.11 -0.51
C ARG A 128 -7.94 -34.57 0.10
N GLU A 129 -8.93 -33.68 0.19
CA GLU A 129 -10.28 -33.99 0.69
C GLU A 129 -11.15 -34.70 -0.36
N THR A 130 -10.94 -34.42 -1.66
CA THR A 130 -11.68 -35.08 -2.76
C THR A 130 -11.18 -36.48 -3.13
N VAL A 131 -10.02 -36.89 -2.60
CA VAL A 131 -9.40 -38.21 -2.85
C VAL A 131 -9.65 -39.20 -1.69
N ARG A 132 -10.30 -38.75 -0.61
CA ARG A 132 -10.78 -39.60 0.50
C ARG A 132 -12.27 -39.87 0.37
#